data_AF-A0A4R8CLZ0-F1
#
_entry.id   AF-A0A4R8CLZ0-F1
#
_cell.length_a   1.000
_cell.length_b   1.000
_cell.length_c   1.000
_cell.angle_alpha   90.00
_cell.angle_beta   90.00
_cell.angle_gamma   90.00
#
_symmetry.space_group_name_H-M   'P 1'
#
loop_
_entity.id
_entity.type
_entity.pdbx_description
1 polymer ?
#
loop_
_entity_poly.entity_id
_entity_poly.type
_entity_poly.pdbx_seq_one_letter_code
_entity_poly.pdbx_strand_id
1 'polypeptide(L)'
;MNDERLVDRVDPPPTDDQLRAQALTELRKRRELASHVLAFVMVNTFVVIVWYASGAGFFWPVFPIFAWGIGIVFHAWDVLWPQPSETAVRATMDRIAHRH
;
A
#
# COMPACT_ATOMS: atom_id res chain seq x y z
N MET A 1 8.38 -44.15 17.74
CA MET A 1 7.04 -43.57 17.53
C MET A 1 7.19 -42.06 17.56
N ASN A 2 7.02 -41.40 16.40
CA ASN A 2 7.10 -39.95 16.13
C ASN A 2 8.47 -39.28 15.97
N ASP A 3 9.17 -39.53 14.85
CA ASP A 3 10.16 -38.57 14.31
C ASP A 3 9.89 -38.18 12.83
N GLU A 4 8.90 -38.81 12.18
CA GLU A 4 8.60 -38.60 10.76
C GLU A 4 7.65 -37.41 10.49
N ARG A 5 7.26 -36.64 11.51
CA ARG A 5 6.35 -35.48 11.36
C ARG A 5 7.05 -34.12 11.35
N LEU A 6 8.37 -34.08 11.48
CA LEU A 6 9.13 -32.83 11.54
C LEU A 6 9.88 -32.49 10.23
N VAL A 7 9.90 -33.40 9.25
CA VAL A 7 10.72 -33.25 8.03
C VAL A 7 9.90 -32.96 6.75
N ASP A 8 8.57 -33.06 6.79
CA ASP A 8 7.71 -32.96 5.59
C ASP A 8 6.82 -31.70 5.50
N ARG A 9 7.18 -30.62 6.20
CA ARG A 9 6.68 -29.28 5.86
C ARG A 9 7.82 -28.40 5.34
N VAL A 10 8.62 -28.96 4.46
CA VAL A 10 9.28 -28.12 3.45
C VAL A 10 8.20 -27.91 2.41
N ASP A 11 7.40 -26.85 2.58
CA ASP A 11 6.41 -26.48 1.56
C ASP A 11 7.15 -26.44 0.20
N PRO A 12 6.65 -27.14 -0.84
CA PRO A 12 7.30 -27.12 -2.14
C PRO A 12 7.49 -25.66 -2.56
N PRO A 13 8.61 -25.31 -3.21
CA PRO A 13 8.87 -23.93 -3.63
C PRO A 13 7.61 -23.42 -4.34
N PRO A 14 7.09 -22.24 -3.96
CA PRO A 14 5.82 -21.75 -4.43
C PRO A 14 5.77 -21.87 -5.95
N THR A 15 4.72 -22.54 -6.46
CA THR A 15 4.56 -22.77 -7.89
C THR A 15 4.59 -21.45 -8.65
N ASP A 16 5.02 -21.45 -9.91
CA ASP A 16 5.12 -20.23 -10.74
C ASP A 16 3.83 -19.39 -10.72
N ASP A 17 2.68 -20.05 -10.59
CA ASP A 17 1.36 -19.41 -10.44
C ASP A 17 1.20 -18.63 -9.13
N GLN A 18 1.74 -19.12 -8.01
CA GLN A 18 1.75 -18.43 -6.72
C GLN A 18 2.70 -17.23 -6.73
N LEU A 19 3.87 -17.34 -7.36
CA LEU A 19 4.80 -16.23 -7.58
C LEU A 19 4.18 -15.16 -8.50
N ARG A 20 3.50 -15.57 -9.57
CA ARG A 20 2.73 -14.65 -10.44
C ARG A 20 1.59 -13.98 -9.68
N ALA A 21 0.84 -14.71 -8.87
CA ALA A 21 -0.25 -14.15 -8.09
C ALA A 21 0.27 -13.10 -7.09
N GLN A 22 1.37 -13.38 -6.39
CA GLN A 22 2.02 -12.41 -5.49
C GLN A 22 2.51 -11.17 -6.24
N ALA A 23 3.19 -11.34 -7.38
CA ALA A 23 3.66 -10.23 -8.21
C ALA A 23 2.50 -9.36 -8.74
N LEU A 24 1.39 -9.99 -9.14
CA LEU A 24 0.18 -9.29 -9.60
C LEU A 24 -0.52 -8.53 -8.47
N THR A 25 -0.51 -9.07 -7.25
CA THR A 25 -1.15 -8.42 -6.09
C THR A 25 -0.37 -7.18 -5.67
N GLU A 26 0.97 -7.27 -5.68
CA GLU A 26 1.86 -6.16 -5.37
C GLU A 26 1.77 -5.03 -6.42
N LEU A 27 1.67 -5.39 -7.71
CA LEU A 27 1.45 -4.42 -8.78
C LEU A 27 0.07 -3.74 -8.71
N ARG A 28 -0.96 -4.46 -8.25
CA ARG A 28 -2.34 -3.95 -8.17
C ARG A 28 -2.49 -2.89 -7.07
N LYS A 29 -1.85 -3.10 -5.91
CA LYS A 29 -1.83 -2.12 -4.80
C LYS A 29 -1.26 -0.77 -5.22
N ARG A 30 -0.19 -0.75 -6.02
CA ARG A 30 0.41 0.49 -6.53
C ARG A 30 -0.51 1.25 -7.49
N ARG A 31 -1.29 0.53 -8.29
CA ARG A 31 -2.16 1.12 -9.31
C ARG A 31 -3.39 1.81 -8.73
N GLU A 32 -3.94 1.25 -7.66
CA GLU A 32 -5.12 1.79 -6.96
C GLU A 32 -4.79 3.10 -6.24
N LEU A 33 -3.56 3.22 -5.74
CA LEU A 33 -3.04 4.46 -5.16
C LEU A 33 -2.80 5.53 -6.23
N ALA A 34 -2.19 5.13 -7.35
CA ALA A 34 -1.95 6.04 -8.47
C ALA A 34 -3.24 6.62 -9.05
N SER A 35 -4.31 5.82 -9.17
CA SER A 35 -5.60 6.31 -9.66
C SER A 35 -6.26 7.31 -8.71
N HIS A 36 -6.15 7.10 -7.39
CA HIS A 36 -6.69 8.04 -6.40
C HIS A 36 -5.94 9.37 -6.40
N VAL A 37 -4.60 9.34 -6.48
CA VAL A 37 -3.77 10.55 -6.57
C VAL A 37 -4.05 11.31 -7.87
N LEU A 38 -4.16 10.60 -9.00
CA LEU A 38 -4.48 11.22 -10.28
C LEU A 38 -5.86 11.90 -10.25
N ALA A 39 -6.88 11.22 -9.73
CA ALA A 39 -8.22 11.79 -9.56
C ALA A 39 -8.19 13.03 -8.67
N PHE A 40 -7.43 12.99 -7.56
CA PHE A 40 -7.28 14.14 -6.67
C PHE A 40 -6.65 15.34 -7.37
N VAL A 41 -5.55 15.15 -8.09
CA VAL A 41 -4.90 16.24 -8.84
C VAL A 41 -5.87 16.82 -9.87
N MET A 42 -6.58 15.96 -10.61
CA MET A 42 -7.49 16.40 -11.66
C MET A 42 -8.68 17.20 -11.11
N VAL A 43 -9.31 16.71 -10.04
CA VAL A 43 -10.46 17.38 -9.39
C VAL A 43 -10.02 18.69 -8.74
N ASN A 44 -8.93 18.70 -7.97
CA ASN A 44 -8.47 19.93 -7.32
C ASN A 44 -8.03 20.99 -8.34
N THR A 45 -7.36 20.58 -9.43
CA THR A 45 -7.02 21.50 -10.53
C THR A 45 -8.28 22.12 -11.14
N PHE A 46 -9.31 21.32 -11.39
CA PHE A 46 -10.60 21.82 -11.88
C PHE A 46 -11.25 22.82 -10.91
N VAL A 47 -11.28 22.52 -9.61
CA VAL A 47 -11.82 23.42 -8.58
C VAL A 47 -11.05 24.75 -8.52
N VAL A 48 -9.72 24.71 -8.62
CA VAL A 48 -8.88 25.92 -8.65
C VAL A 48 -9.15 26.75 -9.91
N ILE A 49 -9.31 26.11 -11.08
CA ILE A 49 -9.66 26.80 -12.33
C ILE A 49 -11.02 27.49 -12.21
N VAL A 50 -12.02 26.80 -11.66
CA VAL A 50 -13.36 27.37 -11.42
C VAL A 50 -13.27 28.57 -10.47
N TRP A 51 -12.52 28.47 -9.37
CA TRP A 51 -12.29 29.59 -8.46
C TRP A 51 -11.65 30.79 -9.15
N TYR A 52 -10.60 30.55 -9.95
CA TYR A 52 -9.91 31.61 -10.69
C TYR A 52 -10.85 32.29 -11.69
N ALA A 53 -11.65 31.51 -12.43
CA ALA A 53 -12.65 32.02 -13.37
C ALA A 53 -13.82 32.77 -12.69
N SER A 54 -14.07 32.52 -11.41
CA SER A 54 -15.18 33.12 -10.65
C SER A 54 -14.91 34.54 -10.14
N GLY A 55 -13.74 35.13 -10.46
CA GLY A 55 -13.40 36.51 -10.07
C GLY A 55 -12.61 36.65 -8.76
N ALA A 56 -12.09 35.54 -8.25
CA ALA A 56 -11.08 35.38 -7.18
C ALA A 56 -11.12 36.40 -6.01
N GLY A 57 -12.04 36.17 -5.07
CA GLY A 57 -11.99 36.67 -3.68
C GLY A 57 -11.23 35.72 -2.76
N PHE A 58 -11.81 35.33 -1.62
CA PHE A 58 -11.19 34.37 -0.70
C PHE A 58 -10.97 32.98 -1.34
N PHE A 59 -9.80 32.37 -1.08
CA PHE A 59 -9.39 31.07 -1.66
C PHE A 59 -10.09 29.89 -0.95
N TRP A 60 -11.40 29.76 -1.18
CA TRP A 60 -12.20 28.64 -0.66
C TRP A 60 -11.77 27.24 -1.13
N PRO A 61 -11.06 27.01 -2.26
CA PRO A 61 -10.54 25.69 -2.62
C PRO A 61 -9.61 25.06 -1.57
N VAL A 62 -9.08 25.85 -0.63
CA VAL A 62 -8.24 25.34 0.46
C VAL A 62 -8.96 24.28 1.32
N PHE A 63 -10.27 24.41 1.54
CA PHE A 63 -11.02 23.48 2.37
C PHE A 63 -11.11 22.07 1.76
N PRO A 64 -11.58 21.89 0.51
CA PRO A 64 -11.59 20.56 -0.11
C PRO A 64 -10.17 20.00 -0.29
N ILE A 65 -9.18 20.83 -0.61
CA ILE A 65 -7.77 20.40 -0.71
C ILE A 65 -7.29 19.82 0.62
N PHE A 66 -7.51 20.50 1.74
CA PHE A 66 -7.08 20.03 3.06
C PHE A 66 -7.89 18.82 3.54
N ALA A 67 -9.21 18.85 3.42
CA ALA A 67 -10.08 17.76 3.87
C ALA A 67 -9.74 16.44 3.14
N TRP A 68 -9.52 16.49 1.84
CA TRP A 68 -9.20 15.29 1.05
C TRP A 68 -7.71 14.97 1.01
N GLY A 69 -6.84 15.98 1.09
CA GLY A 69 -5.39 15.81 1.11
C GLY A 69 -4.92 14.98 2.30
N ILE A 70 -5.56 15.14 3.47
CA ILE A 70 -5.29 14.32 4.66
C ILE A 70 -5.57 12.83 4.38
N GLY A 71 -6.69 12.51 3.74
CA GLY A 71 -7.05 11.12 3.40
C GLY A 71 -6.02 10.45 2.48
N ILE A 72 -5.47 11.19 1.52
CA ILE A 72 -4.43 10.68 0.62
C ILE A 72 -3.10 10.49 1.35
N VAL A 73 -2.72 11.39 2.24
CA VAL A 73 -1.48 11.24 3.03
C VAL A 73 -1.54 9.99 3.89
N PHE A 74 -2.68 9.71 4.54
CA PHE A 74 -2.86 8.46 5.30
C PHE A 74 -2.77 7.22 4.41
N HIS A 75 -3.36 7.26 3.22
CA HIS A 75 -3.33 6.10 2.31
C HIS A 75 -1.95 5.89 1.67
N ALA A 76 -1.26 6.98 1.31
CA ALA A 76 0.12 6.95 0.82
C ALA A 76 1.09 6.46 1.89
N TRP A 77 0.86 6.80 3.17
CA TRP A 77 1.63 6.29 4.29
C TRP A 77 1.50 4.76 4.43
N ASP A 78 0.31 4.20 4.24
CA ASP A 78 0.08 2.75 4.31
C ASP A 78 0.81 1.97 3.19
N VAL A 79 1.01 2.59 2.02
CA VAL A 79 1.74 1.97 0.90
C VAL A 79 3.24 2.24 0.94
N LEU A 80 3.68 3.38 1.48
CA LEU A 80 5.10 3.68 1.71
C LEU A 80 5.66 3.00 2.96
N TRP A 81 4.79 2.60 3.90
CA TRP A 81 5.13 1.85 5.09
C TRP A 81 4.63 0.41 4.97
N PRO A 82 5.24 -0.41 4.09
CA PRO A 82 4.85 -1.80 3.96
C PRO A 82 4.99 -2.49 5.31
N GLN A 83 3.88 -3.07 5.79
CA GLN A 83 3.92 -4.02 6.90
C GLN A 83 5.03 -5.04 6.64
N PRO A 84 5.91 -5.32 7.61
CA PRO A 84 6.99 -6.28 7.42
C PRO A 84 6.38 -7.60 6.95
N SER A 85 6.86 -8.08 5.81
CA SER A 85 6.32 -9.30 5.20
C SER A 85 6.35 -10.44 6.23
N GLU A 86 5.31 -11.28 6.26
CA GLU A 86 5.24 -12.40 7.22
C GLU A 86 6.49 -13.30 7.17
N THR A 87 7.13 -13.38 6.00
CA THR A 87 8.42 -14.07 5.80
C THR A 87 9.57 -13.41 6.57
N ALA A 88 9.64 -12.09 6.62
CA ALA A 88 10.63 -11.36 7.41
C ALA A 88 10.36 -11.47 8.91
N VAL A 89 9.08 -11.48 9.32
CA VAL A 89 8.67 -11.67 10.71
C VAL A 89 9.01 -13.08 11.19
N ARG A 90 8.69 -14.13 10.41
CA ARG A 90 9.02 -15.53 10.72
C ARG A 90 10.53 -15.77 10.75
N ALA A 91 11.27 -15.26 9.77
CA ALA A 91 12.73 -15.35 9.77
C ALA A 91 13.37 -14.67 10.98
N THR A 92 12.76 -13.60 11.50
CA THR A 92 13.23 -12.94 12.73
C THR A 92 12.88 -13.73 13.98
N MET A 93 11.66 -14.31 14.06
CA MET A 93 11.25 -15.17 15.17
C MET A 93 12.15 -16.41 15.30
N ASP A 94 12.43 -17.11 14.19
CA ASP A 94 13.29 -18.30 14.20
C ASP A 94 14.71 -17.97 14.66
N ARG A 95 15.23 -16.80 14.26
CA ARG A 95 16.56 -16.33 14.66
C ARG A 95 16.67 -16.05 16.16
N ILE A 96 15.58 -15.60 16.78
CA ILE A 96 15.51 -15.34 18.23
C ILE A 96 15.31 -16.66 18.98
N ALA A 97 14.46 -17.55 18.47
CA ALA A 97 14.17 -18.86 19.05
C ALA A 97 15.42 -19.76 19.11
N HIS A 98 16.30 -19.69 18.11
CA HIS A 98 17.55 -20.46 18.06
C HIS A 98 18.74 -19.85 18.84
N ARG A 99 18.59 -18.65 19.42
CA ARG A 99 19.64 -17.98 20.21
C ARG A 99 19.54 -18.29 21.71
N HIS A 100 18.53 -19.05 22.14
CA HIS A 100 18.35 -19.56 23.49
C HIS A 100 18.48 -21.08 23.50
#